data_AF-A0AAN9FFH8-F1
#
_entry.id   AF-A0AAN9FFH8-F1
#
_cell.length_a   1.000
_cell.length_b   1.000
_cell.length_c   1.000
_cell.angle_alpha   90.00
_cell.angle_beta   90.00
_cell.angle_gamma   90.00
#
_symmetry.space_group_name_H-M   'P 1'
#
loop_
_entity.id
_entity.type
_entity.pdbx_description
1 polymer ?
#
loop_
_entity_poly.entity_id
_entity_poly.type
_entity_poly.pdbx_seq_one_letter_code
_entity_poly.pdbx_strand_id
1 'polypeptide(L)'
;MTEADKTKLNPTDHLPLHLHRSDVVPPAPTFSPSTIDFLPHFSSFTWIAYGASSLLVITHFPSPLSLPQSHIGPLFRHSFDLSSPVSSVSWSPAVPSSGDLAAAARNCIWLFRHHSKGDSDFLHFY
;
A
#
# COMPACT_ATOMS: atom_id res chain seq x y z
N MET A 1 41.89 -28.43 5.16
CA MET A 1 41.73 -27.15 4.43
C MET A 1 41.93 -27.49 2.96
N THR A 2 40.95 -27.41 2.08
CA THR A 2 39.85 -26.43 1.98
C THR A 2 38.62 -27.05 1.32
N GLU A 3 37.47 -26.62 1.82
CA GLU A 3 36.12 -27.03 1.50
C GLU A 3 35.68 -26.39 0.17
N ALA A 4 35.10 -27.17 -0.72
CA ALA A 4 34.65 -26.70 -2.03
C ALA A 4 33.44 -25.77 -1.88
N ASP A 5 33.66 -24.50 -2.20
CA ASP A 5 32.64 -23.45 -2.25
C ASP A 5 31.64 -23.76 -3.38
N LYS A 6 30.47 -24.30 -3.00
CA LYS A 6 29.33 -24.47 -3.90
C LYS A 6 28.75 -23.09 -4.17
N THR A 7 29.24 -22.44 -5.23
CA THR A 7 28.64 -21.25 -5.82
C THR A 7 27.18 -21.55 -6.16
N LYS A 8 26.27 -21.08 -5.29
CA LYS A 8 24.83 -21.21 -5.42
C LYS A 8 24.37 -20.31 -6.58
N LEU A 9 24.40 -20.84 -7.79
CA LEU A 9 23.90 -20.19 -9.00
C LEU A 9 22.48 -19.70 -8.74
N ASN A 10 22.25 -18.39 -8.89
CA ASN A 10 20.94 -17.81 -8.73
C ASN A 10 20.13 -18.14 -10.00
N PRO A 11 19.02 -18.90 -9.91
CA PRO A 11 18.27 -19.35 -11.07
C PRO A 11 17.63 -18.20 -11.88
N THR A 12 17.66 -16.97 -11.37
CA THR A 12 17.17 -15.79 -12.08
C THR A 12 18.18 -15.19 -13.07
N ASP A 13 19.45 -15.58 -13.02
CA ASP A 13 20.52 -15.03 -13.88
C ASP A 13 20.38 -15.42 -15.36
N HIS A 14 19.50 -16.38 -15.66
CA HIS A 14 19.26 -16.91 -17.01
C HIS A 14 17.86 -16.61 -17.55
N LEU A 15 17.03 -15.82 -16.86
CA LEU A 15 15.71 -15.50 -17.40
C LEU A 15 15.83 -14.49 -18.56
N PRO A 16 15.38 -14.85 -19.79
CA PRO A 16 15.50 -14.01 -20.98
C PRO A 16 14.54 -12.81 -21.01
N LEU A 17 13.80 -12.59 -19.92
CA LEU A 17 12.86 -11.49 -19.77
C LEU A 17 13.26 -10.75 -18.50
N HIS A 18 13.67 -9.49 -18.64
CA HIS A 18 13.76 -8.57 -17.51
C HIS A 18 12.43 -8.67 -16.76
N LEU A 19 12.44 -9.27 -15.57
CA LEU A 19 11.28 -9.39 -14.71
C LEU A 19 10.82 -7.97 -14.41
N HIS A 20 9.87 -7.46 -15.20
CA HIS A 20 9.25 -6.17 -14.93
C HIS A 20 8.70 -6.29 -13.52
N ARG A 21 9.06 -5.34 -12.64
CA ARG A 21 8.64 -5.30 -11.23
C ARG A 21 7.22 -5.81 -11.13
N SER A 22 7.07 -7.06 -10.69
CA SER A 22 5.77 -7.71 -10.62
C SER A 22 4.93 -6.86 -9.70
N ASP A 23 3.81 -6.34 -10.18
CA ASP A 23 2.82 -5.68 -9.31
C ASP A 23 2.62 -6.58 -8.11
N VAL A 24 2.86 -6.02 -6.91
CA VAL A 24 2.71 -6.79 -5.68
C VAL A 24 1.28 -7.29 -5.64
N VAL A 25 1.12 -8.62 -5.72
CA VAL A 25 -0.16 -9.27 -5.48
C VAL A 25 -0.24 -9.43 -3.97
N PRO A 26 -1.05 -8.60 -3.28
CA PRO A 26 -1.13 -8.71 -1.83
C PRO A 26 -1.72 -10.08 -1.47
N PRO A 27 -1.32 -10.64 -0.32
CA PRO A 27 -2.00 -11.80 0.22
C PRO A 27 -3.44 -11.45 0.59
N ALA A 28 -4.21 -12.44 1.07
CA ALA A 28 -5.55 -12.18 1.58
C ALA A 28 -5.51 -11.08 2.68
N PRO A 29 -6.49 -10.16 2.70
CA PRO A 29 -6.61 -9.17 3.76
C PRO A 29 -6.65 -9.83 5.14
N THR A 30 -6.00 -9.21 6.12
CA THR A 30 -6.09 -9.62 7.52
C THR A 30 -7.54 -9.43 7.97
N PHE A 31 -8.13 -10.48 8.55
CA PHE A 31 -9.54 -10.48 8.94
C PHE A 31 -9.71 -9.86 10.33
N SER A 32 -9.77 -8.53 10.38
CA SER A 32 -10.06 -7.75 11.59
C SER A 32 -10.78 -6.45 11.23
N PRO A 33 -11.76 -5.99 12.04
CA PRO A 33 -12.41 -4.69 11.83
C PRO A 33 -11.44 -3.51 11.89
N SER A 34 -10.34 -3.65 12.63
CA SER A 34 -9.36 -2.57 12.79
C SER A 34 -8.34 -2.52 11.64
N THR A 35 -8.23 -3.59 10.84
CA THR A 35 -7.23 -3.67 9.76
C THR A 35 -7.78 -3.22 8.41
N ILE A 36 -8.92 -2.55 8.38
CA ILE A 36 -9.51 -1.98 7.18
C ILE A 36 -10.15 -0.65 7.53
N ASP A 37 -9.96 0.35 6.69
CA ASP A 37 -10.66 1.62 6.80
C ASP A 37 -10.98 2.22 5.43
N PHE A 38 -12.07 2.99 5.39
CA PHE A 38 -12.64 3.56 4.19
C PHE A 38 -12.60 5.07 4.27
N LEU A 39 -12.11 5.71 3.22
CA LEU A 39 -12.17 7.16 3.07
C LEU A 39 -13.13 7.50 1.93
N PRO A 40 -14.41 7.74 2.26
CA PRO A 40 -15.39 8.14 1.27
C PRO A 40 -15.17 9.61 0.89
N HIS A 41 -15.12 9.90 -0.40
CA HIS A 41 -15.04 11.26 -0.97
C HIS A 41 -13.69 11.98 -0.78
N PHE A 42 -12.58 11.34 -1.18
CA PHE A 42 -11.28 12.01 -1.29
C PHE A 42 -10.78 12.03 -2.74
N SER A 43 -10.42 13.21 -3.23
CA SER A 43 -10.01 13.44 -4.64
C SER A 43 -11.04 12.92 -5.66
N SER A 44 -12.33 13.02 -5.36
CA SER A 44 -13.43 12.48 -6.16
C SER A 44 -13.48 10.95 -6.25
N PHE A 45 -12.79 10.20 -5.38
CA PHE A 45 -12.85 8.74 -5.30
C PHE A 45 -13.18 8.26 -3.88
N THR A 46 -13.59 6.99 -3.80
CA THR A 46 -13.60 6.25 -2.55
C THR A 46 -12.31 5.46 -2.44
N TRP A 47 -11.58 5.71 -1.36
CA TRP A 47 -10.33 5.04 -1.06
C TRP A 47 -10.55 4.00 0.03
N ILE A 48 -9.82 2.90 -0.07
CA ILE A 48 -9.80 1.83 0.93
C ILE A 48 -8.34 1.57 1.29
N ALA A 49 -8.08 1.51 2.59
CA ALA A 49 -6.82 1.02 3.12
C ALA A 49 -7.07 -0.25 3.91
N TYR A 50 -6.25 -1.27 3.72
CA TYR A 50 -6.35 -2.50 4.49
C TYR A 50 -4.98 -3.16 4.72
N GLY A 51 -4.86 -3.86 5.84
CA GLY A 51 -3.73 -4.71 6.15
C GLY A 51 -3.87 -6.09 5.50
N ALA A 52 -2.77 -6.61 4.94
CA ALA A 52 -2.67 -7.96 4.41
C ALA A 52 -1.30 -8.53 4.79
N SER A 53 -1.25 -9.29 5.89
CA SER A 53 0.02 -9.66 6.54
C SER A 53 0.83 -8.41 6.91
N SER A 54 2.08 -8.28 6.49
CA SER A 54 2.91 -7.10 6.71
C SER A 54 2.66 -5.95 5.72
N LEU A 55 1.81 -6.17 4.72
CA LEU A 55 1.51 -5.16 3.72
C LEU A 55 0.36 -4.28 4.15
N LEU A 56 0.56 -2.96 4.11
CA LEU A 56 -0.51 -1.98 4.04
C LEU A 56 -0.84 -1.74 2.58
N VAL A 57 -2.07 -2.01 2.18
CA VAL A 57 -2.55 -1.81 0.81
C VAL A 57 -3.51 -0.64 0.78
N ILE A 58 -3.24 0.31 -0.12
CA ILE A 58 -4.11 1.45 -0.43
C ILE A 58 -4.60 1.29 -1.86
N THR A 59 -5.91 1.36 -2.06
CA THR A 59 -6.52 1.26 -3.38
C THR A 59 -7.72 2.20 -3.46
N HIS A 60 -8.10 2.60 -4.67
CA HIS A 60 -9.41 3.20 -4.90
C HIS A 60 -10.29 2.23 -5.66
N PHE A 61 -11.60 2.35 -5.46
CA PHE A 61 -12.60 1.64 -6.26
C PHE A 61 -13.39 2.69 -7.04
N PRO A 62 -13.26 2.72 -8.39
CA PRO A 62 -14.08 3.61 -9.19
C PRO A 62 -15.55 3.20 -9.05
N SER A 63 -16.42 4.18 -8.84
CA SER A 63 -17.86 3.94 -8.79
C SER A 63 -18.36 3.60 -10.19
N PRO A 64 -19.00 2.42 -10.37
CA PRO A 64 -19.53 2.01 -11.67
C PRO A 64 -20.67 2.92 -12.15
N LEU A 65 -21.25 3.72 -11.25
CA LEU A 65 -22.35 4.64 -11.53
C LEU A 65 -21.87 6.04 -11.93
N SER A 66 -20.58 6.32 -11.81
CA SER A 66 -20.02 7.62 -12.16
C SER A 66 -19.30 7.57 -13.50
N LEU A 67 -19.89 8.21 -14.50
CA LEU A 67 -19.30 8.35 -15.85
C LEU A 67 -17.84 8.82 -15.83
N PRO A 68 -17.42 9.79 -14.98
CA PRO A 68 -16.01 10.19 -14.91
C PRO A 68 -15.08 9.10 -14.35
N GLN A 69 -15.54 8.26 -13.42
CA GLN A 69 -14.70 7.22 -12.81
C GLN A 69 -14.77 5.89 -13.57
N SER A 70 -15.83 5.64 -14.35
CA SER A 70 -15.95 4.44 -15.18
C SER A 70 -14.95 4.39 -16.33
N HIS A 71 -14.36 5.54 -16.71
CA HIS A 71 -13.31 5.64 -17.72
C HIS A 71 -11.89 5.55 -17.15
N ILE A 72 -11.75 5.52 -15.82
CA ILE A 72 -10.44 5.39 -15.18
C ILE A 72 -10.07 3.91 -15.26
N GLY A 73 -8.91 3.67 -15.87
CA GLY A 73 -8.38 2.34 -16.16
C GLY A 73 -8.04 1.52 -14.91
N PRO A 74 -7.12 0.55 -15.00
CA PRO A 74 -6.96 -0.50 -14.00
C PRO A 74 -6.83 0.06 -12.58
N LEU A 75 -7.48 -0.63 -11.63
CA LEU A 75 -7.46 -0.36 -10.19
C LEU A 75 -6.07 0.12 -9.75
N PHE A 76 -5.97 1.38 -9.31
CA PHE A 76 -4.74 1.85 -8.68
C PHE A 76 -4.59 1.14 -7.34
N ARG A 77 -3.48 0.43 -7.17
CA ARG A 77 -3.13 -0.25 -5.93
C ARG A 77 -1.69 0.11 -5.56
N HIS A 78 -1.51 0.59 -4.35
CA HIS A 78 -0.19 0.83 -3.76
C HIS A 78 -0.04 -0.02 -2.51
N SER A 79 1.14 -0.60 -2.31
CA SER A 79 1.43 -1.46 -1.16
C SER A 79 2.71 -1.04 -0.47
N PHE A 80 2.66 -0.90 0.85
CA PHE A 80 3.80 -0.61 1.71
C PHE A 80 4.07 -1.82 2.60
N ASP A 81 5.31 -2.30 2.67
CA ASP A 81 5.69 -3.34 3.62
C ASP A 81 6.11 -2.71 4.95
N LEU A 82 5.34 -2.96 6.02
CA LEU A 82 5.61 -2.46 7.37
C LEU A 82 6.53 -3.40 8.16
N SER A 83 7.11 -4.44 7.52
CA SER A 83 8.01 -5.44 8.13
C SER A 83 7.39 -6.27 9.28
N SER A 84 6.12 -6.05 9.60
CA SER A 84 5.38 -6.73 10.66
C SER A 84 3.89 -6.70 10.35
N PRO A 85 3.10 -7.68 10.84
CA PRO A 85 1.68 -7.73 10.57
C PRO A 85 0.97 -6.42 10.93
N VAL A 86 0.23 -5.88 9.97
CA VAL A 86 -0.60 -4.70 10.18
C VAL A 86 -1.74 -5.07 11.12
N SER A 87 -1.81 -4.39 12.26
CA SER A 87 -2.81 -4.65 13.31
C SER A 87 -3.94 -3.62 13.33
N SER A 88 -3.69 -2.40 12.83
CA SER A 88 -4.71 -1.37 12.68
C SER A 88 -4.42 -0.44 11.52
N VAL A 89 -5.47 0.11 10.92
CA VAL A 89 -5.42 1.13 9.87
C VAL A 89 -6.52 2.15 10.16
N SER A 90 -6.25 3.45 9.97
CA SER A 90 -7.26 4.50 10.11
C SER A 90 -6.93 5.72 9.24
N TRP A 91 -7.87 6.11 8.38
CA TRP A 91 -7.86 7.38 7.68
C TRP A 91 -8.19 8.52 8.64
N SER A 92 -7.63 9.69 8.36
CA SER A 92 -8.00 10.91 9.07
C SER A 92 -9.49 11.20 8.90
N PRO A 93 -10.25 11.39 10.01
CA PRO A 93 -11.68 11.69 9.95
C PRO A 93 -11.96 13.17 9.61
N ALA A 94 -10.95 13.97 9.31
CA ALA A 94 -11.09 15.39 9.01
C ALA A 94 -12.01 15.61 7.79
N VAL A 95 -12.82 16.67 7.85
CA VAL A 95 -13.71 17.09 6.76
C VAL A 95 -13.44 18.58 6.45
N PRO A 96 -12.98 18.93 5.24
CA PRO A 96 -12.60 18.03 4.14
C PRO A 96 -11.37 17.18 4.49
N SER A 97 -11.30 15.97 3.95
CA SER A 97 -10.18 15.06 4.22
C SER A 97 -8.91 15.53 3.52
N SER A 98 -7.77 15.44 4.23
CA SER A 98 -6.42 15.64 3.71
C SER A 98 -5.84 14.40 3.05
N GLY A 99 -6.48 13.23 3.17
CA GLY A 99 -5.94 11.95 2.70
C GLY A 99 -4.83 11.38 3.59
N ASP A 100 -4.71 11.86 4.84
CA ASP A 100 -3.76 11.31 5.80
C ASP A 100 -4.23 9.94 6.32
N LEU A 101 -3.29 9.02 6.52
CA LEU A 101 -3.54 7.65 6.95
C LEU A 101 -2.56 7.25 8.06
N ALA A 102 -3.08 6.63 9.12
CA ALA A 102 -2.29 5.98 10.14
C ALA A 102 -2.39 4.46 9.99
N ALA A 103 -1.28 3.75 10.20
CA ALA A 103 -1.26 2.29 10.30
C ALA A 103 -0.40 1.85 11.48
N ALA A 104 -0.85 0.83 12.20
CA ALA A 104 -0.10 0.22 13.29
C ALA A 104 0.41 -1.16 12.88
N ALA A 105 1.67 -1.44 13.20
CA ALA A 105 2.27 -2.75 13.07
C ALA A 105 3.23 -2.99 14.24
N ARG A 106 2.97 -4.06 15.01
CA ARG A 106 3.71 -4.38 16.25
C ARG A 106 3.75 -3.19 17.23
N ASN A 107 4.92 -2.57 17.43
CA ASN A 107 5.15 -1.45 18.35
C ASN A 107 5.39 -0.11 17.62
N CYS A 108 5.12 -0.06 16.32
CA CYS A 108 5.29 1.13 15.49
C CYS A 108 3.94 1.64 14.97
N ILE A 109 3.81 2.95 14.91
CA ILE A 109 2.73 3.64 14.20
C ILE A 109 3.37 4.37 13.01
N TRP A 110 2.81 4.14 11.83
CA TRP A 110 3.21 4.77 10.58
C TRP A 110 2.18 5.83 10.22
N LEU A 111 2.65 7.03 9.89
CA LEU A 111 1.83 8.12 9.41
C LEU A 111 2.17 8.40 7.95
N PHE A 112 1.17 8.27 7.08
CA PHE A 112 1.27 8.56 5.66
C PHE A 112 0.51 9.85 5.40
N ARG A 113 1.19 10.81 4.76
CA ARG A 113 0.60 12.08 4.38
C ARG A 113 0.43 12.13 2.87
N HIS A 114 -0.74 12.55 2.42
CA HIS A 114 -0.96 12.78 1.01
C HIS A 114 -0.41 14.16 0.63
N HIS A 115 0.69 14.18 -0.13
CA HIS A 115 1.19 15.41 -0.75
C HIS A 115 0.56 15.56 -2.14
N SER A 116 -0.25 16.59 -2.35
CA SER A 116 -0.59 17.01 -3.70
C SER A 116 0.70 17.50 -4.38
N LYS A 117 0.90 17.16 -5.66
CA LYS A 117 2.04 17.69 -6.44
C LYS A 117 1.96 19.22 -6.44
N GLY A 118 2.72 19.86 -5.55
CA GLY A 118 2.68 21.30 -5.29
C GLY A 118 3.24 21.68 -3.93
N ASP A 119 3.24 20.78 -2.94
CA ASP A 119 3.73 21.06 -1.59
C ASP A 119 5.02 20.28 -1.29
N SER A 120 6.15 20.91 -1.57
CA SER A 120 7.45 20.52 -1.02
C SER A 120 7.44 20.78 0.48
N ASP A 121 7.42 19.73 1.31
CA ASP A 121 8.52 19.44 2.26
C ASP A 121 8.18 18.45 3.39
N PHE A 122 9.20 17.63 3.69
CA PHE A 122 9.57 16.87 4.89
C PHE A 122 8.54 15.93 5.57
N LEU A 123 8.82 14.62 5.43
CA LEU A 123 8.38 13.58 6.36
C LEU A 123 9.03 13.81 7.74
N HIS A 124 8.23 14.19 8.73
CA HIS A 124 8.62 14.13 10.14
C HIS A 124 8.22 12.76 10.72
N PHE A 125 9.20 12.01 11.23
CA PHE A 125 8.97 10.87 12.11
C PHE A 125 8.90 11.39 13.55
N TYR A 126 7.90 10.95 14.31
CA TYR A 126 7.89 11.03 15.78
C TYR A 126 8.21 9.66 16.35
#